data_AF-A0A843SH87-F1
#
_entry.id   AF-A0A843SH87-F1
#
_cell.length_a   1.000
_cell.length_b   1.000
_cell.length_c   1.000
_cell.angle_alpha   90.00
_cell.angle_beta   90.00
_cell.angle_gamma   90.00
#
_symmetry.space_group_name_H-M   'P 1'
#
loop_
_entity.id
_entity.type
_entity.pdbx_description
1 polymer ?
#
loop_
_entity_poly.entity_id
_entity_poly.type
_entity_poly.pdbx_seq_one_letter_code
_entity_poly.pdbx_strand_id
1 'polypeptide(L)'
;MRDYTERDAAFSKEAKAIGDSGAGKQGTDARFAPSLAVLRSVKKKGLTLEEMLNRIVQGVESGLWEPWLTAYGIELRGVNYAKTGERNARLAIDMSMSSKAHTIFSAAGVGNWRSLVAEDCAQVQIDKPTEKTPAKLTAIFFLDAPN
;
A
#
# COMPACT_ATOMS: atom_id res chain seq x y z
N MET A 1 -4.93 20.62 -24.61
CA MET A 1 -4.82 19.15 -24.52
C MET A 1 -3.66 18.89 -23.57
N ARG A 2 -3.92 18.58 -22.29
CA ARG A 2 -2.87 18.48 -21.26
C ARG A 2 -2.03 17.21 -21.47
N ASP A 3 -0.74 17.28 -21.15
CA ASP A 3 0.35 16.29 -21.31
C ASP A 3 0.14 14.91 -20.65
N TYR A 4 -0.90 14.18 -21.06
CA TYR A 4 -1.08 12.79 -20.61
C TYR A 4 0.17 11.94 -20.90
N THR A 5 0.82 12.15 -22.05
CA THR A 5 2.06 11.47 -22.44
C THR A 5 3.28 11.78 -21.56
N GLU A 6 3.49 13.05 -21.17
CA GLU A 6 4.66 13.40 -20.34
C GLU A 6 4.51 12.90 -18.92
N ARG A 7 3.28 12.97 -18.37
CA ARG A 7 2.96 12.49 -17.03
C ARG A 7 3.15 10.96 -16.93
N ASP A 8 2.72 10.23 -17.95
CA ASP A 8 2.90 8.78 -18.02
C ASP A 8 4.37 8.40 -18.22
N ALA A 9 5.13 9.17 -19.00
CA ALA A 9 6.57 8.98 -19.16
C ALA A 9 7.35 9.23 -17.86
N ALA A 10 6.99 10.29 -17.10
CA ALA A 10 7.58 10.57 -15.80
C ALA A 10 7.29 9.46 -14.79
N PHE A 11 6.03 9.02 -14.71
CA PHE A 11 5.65 7.90 -13.84
C PHE A 11 6.35 6.59 -14.24
N SER A 12 6.48 6.30 -15.53
CA SER A 12 7.17 5.10 -16.01
C SER A 12 8.65 5.09 -15.61
N LYS A 13 9.31 6.25 -15.66
CA LYS A 13 10.70 6.41 -15.18
C LYS A 13 10.79 6.22 -13.66
N GLU A 14 9.88 6.83 -12.91
CA GLU A 14 9.80 6.68 -11.44
C GLU A 14 9.58 5.21 -11.05
N ALA A 15 8.59 4.54 -11.65
CA ALA A 15 8.27 3.14 -11.37
C ALA A 15 9.45 2.22 -11.69
N LYS A 16 10.15 2.45 -12.81
CA LYS A 16 11.38 1.72 -13.15
C LYS A 16 12.46 1.94 -12.09
N ALA A 17 12.73 3.19 -11.72
CA ALA A 17 13.73 3.51 -10.69
C ALA A 17 13.41 2.85 -9.34
N ILE A 18 12.13 2.83 -8.95
CA ILE A 18 11.67 2.11 -7.76
C ILE A 18 11.92 0.61 -7.88
N GLY A 19 11.58 0.01 -9.02
CA GLY A 19 11.84 -1.41 -9.29
C GLY A 19 13.32 -1.78 -9.24
N ASP A 20 14.17 -0.94 -9.83
CA ASP A 20 15.64 -1.12 -9.86
C ASP A 20 16.26 -0.94 -8.46
N SER A 21 15.69 -0.05 -7.64
CA SER A 21 16.14 0.23 -6.26
C SER A 21 15.81 -0.89 -5.28
N GLY A 22 14.78 -1.68 -5.57
CA GLY A 22 14.36 -2.83 -4.76
C GLY A 22 13.57 -2.48 -3.50
N ALA A 23 12.88 -3.49 -2.97
CA ALA A 23 12.06 -3.42 -1.76
C ALA A 23 12.84 -3.81 -0.49
N GLY A 24 12.22 -3.68 0.69
CA GLY A 24 12.64 -4.37 1.91
C GLY A 24 13.91 -3.83 2.56
N LYS A 25 14.17 -2.53 2.41
CA LYS A 25 15.32 -1.87 3.03
C LYS A 25 15.08 -1.54 4.50
N GLN A 26 13.82 -1.46 4.91
CA GLN A 26 13.39 -1.23 6.29
C GLN A 26 12.34 -2.27 6.72
N GLY A 27 11.65 -2.01 7.83
CA GLY A 27 10.63 -2.90 8.39
C GLY A 27 9.40 -3.05 7.49
N THR A 28 9.02 -4.30 7.20
CA THR A 28 7.99 -4.67 6.22
C THR A 28 6.58 -4.87 6.81
N ASP A 29 6.44 -4.72 8.13
CA ASP A 29 5.16 -4.73 8.82
C ASP A 29 4.45 -3.37 8.68
N ALA A 30 3.28 -3.39 8.04
CA ALA A 30 2.49 -2.18 7.78
C ALA A 30 2.10 -1.38 9.04
N ARG A 31 2.07 -2.01 10.21
CA ARG A 31 1.79 -1.34 11.51
C ARG A 31 2.94 -0.45 11.94
N PHE A 32 4.16 -0.78 11.55
CA PHE A 32 5.36 -0.13 12.07
C PHE A 32 6.17 0.61 11.00
N ALA A 33 5.95 0.33 9.70
CA ALA A 33 6.60 0.99 8.58
C ALA A 33 6.52 2.54 8.68
N PRO A 34 7.63 3.27 8.83
CA PRO A 34 7.63 4.73 8.96
C PRO A 34 6.94 5.44 7.79
N SER A 35 7.16 4.96 6.55
CA SER A 35 6.54 5.48 5.33
C SER A 35 5.01 5.46 5.35
N LEU A 36 4.40 4.57 6.15
CA LEU A 36 2.94 4.46 6.26
C LEU A 36 2.36 5.26 7.43
N ALA A 37 3.18 5.99 8.21
CA ALA A 37 2.71 6.74 9.39
C ALA A 37 1.59 7.73 9.05
N VAL A 38 1.74 8.49 7.96
CA VAL A 38 0.71 9.43 7.49
C VAL A 38 -0.59 8.67 7.18
N LEU A 39 -0.49 7.58 6.42
CA LEU A 39 -1.64 6.77 6.02
C LEU A 39 -2.35 6.13 7.22
N ARG A 40 -1.57 5.63 8.20
CA ARG A 40 -2.06 5.03 9.46
C ARG A 40 -2.90 6.00 10.28
N SER A 41 -2.52 7.28 10.28
CA SER A 41 -3.21 8.33 11.04
C SER A 41 -4.56 8.75 10.45
N VAL A 42 -4.84 8.42 9.18
CA VAL A 42 -6.08 8.84 8.51
C VAL A 42 -7.28 8.13 9.13
N LYS A 43 -8.31 8.92 9.46
CA LYS A 43 -9.55 8.47 10.08
C LYS A 43 -10.69 8.37 9.07
N LYS A 44 -11.38 7.23 9.04
CA LYS A 44 -12.60 7.00 8.24
C LYS A 44 -13.66 6.33 9.11
N LYS A 45 -14.87 6.90 9.10
CA LYS A 45 -16.01 6.40 9.90
C LYS A 45 -15.68 6.18 11.39
N GLY A 46 -14.90 7.10 11.97
CA GLY A 46 -14.55 7.01 13.40
C GLY A 46 -13.32 6.15 13.72
N LEU A 47 -12.76 5.43 12.74
CA LEU A 47 -11.64 4.50 12.93
C LEU A 47 -10.43 4.95 12.10
N THR A 48 -9.23 4.85 12.67
CA THR A 48 -7.96 5.05 11.98
C THR A 48 -7.53 3.79 11.22
N LEU A 49 -6.63 3.93 10.23
CA LEU A 49 -6.09 2.77 9.55
C LEU A 49 -5.28 1.90 10.51
N GLU A 50 -4.52 2.50 11.43
CA GLU A 50 -3.81 1.76 12.47
C GLU A 50 -4.73 0.86 13.30
N GLU A 51 -5.85 1.39 13.79
CA GLU A 51 -6.83 0.59 14.54
C GLU A 51 -7.40 -0.55 13.69
N MET A 52 -7.67 -0.32 12.40
CA MET A 52 -8.14 -1.37 11.50
C MET A 52 -7.08 -2.46 11.29
N LEU A 53 -5.81 -2.08 11.07
CA LEU A 53 -4.72 -3.04 10.94
C LEU A 53 -4.59 -3.92 12.18
N ASN A 54 -4.69 -3.34 13.37
CA ASN A 54 -4.68 -4.08 14.63
C ASN A 54 -5.87 -5.03 14.77
N ARG A 55 -7.07 -4.61 14.36
CA ARG A 55 -8.27 -5.48 14.36
C ARG A 55 -8.13 -6.68 13.42
N ILE A 56 -7.49 -6.49 12.26
CA ILE A 56 -7.20 -7.58 11.31
C ILE A 56 -6.32 -8.61 12.00
N VAL A 57 -5.19 -8.19 12.58
CA VAL A 57 -4.25 -9.08 13.30
C VAL A 57 -4.93 -9.83 14.45
N GLN A 58 -5.72 -9.11 15.25
CA GLN A 58 -6.47 -9.71 16.36
C GLN A 58 -7.59 -10.64 15.88
N GLY A 59 -8.04 -10.49 14.62
CA GLY A 59 -9.08 -11.32 14.03
C GLY A 59 -10.47 -11.11 14.59
N VAL A 60 -10.77 -9.92 15.10
CA VAL A 60 -12.02 -9.59 15.81
C VAL A 60 -13.23 -9.55 14.87
N GLU A 61 -13.01 -9.27 13.57
CA GLU A 61 -14.09 -9.02 12.59
C GLU A 61 -13.83 -9.81 11.29
N SER A 62 -14.07 -11.12 11.28
CA SER A 62 -13.84 -11.94 10.08
C SER A 62 -14.71 -11.47 8.89
N GLY A 63 -14.09 -10.83 7.90
CA GLY A 63 -14.67 -10.62 6.56
C GLY A 63 -15.29 -9.24 6.25
N LEU A 64 -15.05 -8.20 7.06
CA LEU A 64 -15.55 -6.84 6.79
C LEU A 64 -14.43 -5.80 6.53
N TRP A 65 -13.20 -6.26 6.34
CA TRP A 65 -12.03 -5.38 6.21
C TRP A 65 -11.82 -4.86 4.79
N GLU A 66 -12.04 -5.68 3.75
CA GLU A 66 -11.68 -5.27 2.38
C GLU A 66 -12.43 -4.02 1.89
N PRO A 67 -13.75 -3.85 2.14
CA PRO A 67 -14.44 -2.62 1.78
C PRO A 67 -13.87 -1.39 2.49
N TRP A 68 -13.38 -1.56 3.71
CA TRP A 68 -12.77 -0.50 4.51
C TRP A 68 -11.38 -0.14 3.98
N LEU A 69 -10.51 -1.13 3.77
CA LEU A 69 -9.16 -0.97 3.20
C LEU A 69 -9.19 -0.33 1.81
N THR A 70 -10.18 -0.69 0.98
CA THR A 70 -10.38 -0.11 -0.35
C THR A 70 -10.61 1.40 -0.33
N ALA A 71 -11.15 1.95 0.78
CA ALA A 71 -11.30 3.40 0.93
C ALA A 71 -9.96 4.14 0.97
N TYR A 72 -8.88 3.44 1.36
CA TYR A 72 -7.50 3.95 1.43
C TYR A 72 -6.65 3.54 0.23
N GLY A 73 -7.23 2.80 -0.73
CA GLY A 73 -6.48 2.25 -1.86
C GLY A 73 -5.63 1.04 -1.48
N ILE A 74 -6.04 0.32 -0.42
CA ILE A 74 -5.37 -0.87 0.07
C ILE A 74 -6.21 -2.09 -0.29
N GLU A 75 -5.56 -3.12 -0.82
CA GLU A 75 -6.14 -4.42 -1.15
C GLU A 75 -5.58 -5.47 -0.18
N LEU A 76 -6.45 -6.33 0.36
CA LEU A 76 -6.04 -7.49 1.16
C LEU A 76 -5.77 -8.66 0.21
N ARG A 77 -4.52 -9.10 0.08
CA ARG A 77 -4.11 -10.16 -0.86
C ARG A 77 -3.95 -11.55 -0.25
N GLY A 78 -3.98 -11.62 1.07
CA GLY A 78 -3.97 -12.88 1.78
C GLY A 78 -4.24 -12.63 3.25
N VAL A 79 -4.97 -13.54 3.87
CA VAL A 79 -5.18 -13.58 5.31
C VAL A 79 -5.59 -15.01 5.68
N ASN A 80 -4.99 -15.50 6.74
CA ASN A 80 -5.32 -16.78 7.34
C ASN A 80 -6.51 -16.61 8.29
N TYR A 81 -7.63 -17.24 7.95
CA TYR A 81 -8.86 -17.20 8.76
C TYR A 81 -8.96 -18.32 9.80
N ALA A 82 -7.93 -19.16 9.96
CA ALA A 82 -7.92 -20.19 11.00
C ALA A 82 -8.17 -19.59 12.39
N LYS A 83 -8.87 -20.34 13.25
CA LYS A 83 -9.17 -19.92 14.64
C LYS A 83 -7.93 -19.91 15.54
N THR A 84 -6.93 -20.71 15.18
CA THR A 84 -5.67 -20.90 15.89
C THR A 84 -4.54 -20.71 14.88
N GLY A 85 -3.80 -19.61 14.99
CA GLY A 85 -2.68 -19.27 14.11
C GLY A 85 -2.63 -17.78 13.78
N GLU A 86 -1.46 -17.31 13.37
CA GLU A 86 -1.26 -15.93 12.90
C GLU A 86 -2.06 -15.68 11.61
N ARG A 87 -2.52 -14.44 11.46
CA ARG A 87 -3.27 -14.02 10.28
C ARG A 87 -2.37 -13.98 9.06
N ASN A 88 -1.08 -13.75 9.20
CA ASN A 88 -0.14 -13.72 8.08
C ASN A 88 -0.67 -12.84 6.93
N ALA A 89 -1.28 -11.71 7.30
CA ALA A 89 -2.04 -10.94 6.34
C ALA A 89 -1.09 -10.20 5.40
N ARG A 90 -1.49 -10.04 4.15
CA ARG A 90 -0.71 -9.32 3.13
C ARG A 90 -1.52 -8.19 2.57
N LEU A 91 -0.96 -6.99 2.63
CA LEU A 91 -1.60 -5.76 2.17
C LEU A 91 -0.89 -5.28 0.91
N ALA A 92 -1.66 -4.97 -0.11
CA ALA A 92 -1.20 -4.34 -1.33
C ALA A 92 -1.63 -2.88 -1.33
N ILE A 93 -0.65 -1.97 -1.37
CA ILE A 93 -0.88 -0.54 -1.46
C ILE A 93 -0.67 -0.10 -2.90
N ASP A 94 -1.71 0.48 -3.50
CA ASP A 94 -1.59 1.05 -4.84
C ASP A 94 -0.68 2.27 -4.82
N MET A 95 0.38 2.26 -5.62
CA MET A 95 1.31 3.36 -5.86
C MET A 95 1.15 3.96 -7.26
N SER A 96 0.14 3.54 -8.01
CA SER A 96 -0.10 4.02 -9.37
C SER A 96 -0.56 5.48 -9.39
N MET A 97 -0.64 6.06 -10.60
CA MET A 97 -1.06 7.45 -10.80
C MET A 97 -2.46 7.77 -10.27
N SER A 98 -3.35 6.78 -10.22
CA SER A 98 -4.70 6.87 -9.68
C SER A 98 -4.80 6.56 -8.18
N SER A 99 -3.67 6.37 -7.49
CA SER A 99 -3.65 5.95 -6.09
C SER A 99 -4.38 6.94 -5.18
N LYS A 100 -5.28 6.41 -4.34
CA LYS A 100 -5.93 7.19 -3.28
C LYS A 100 -4.93 7.64 -2.20
N ALA A 101 -3.86 6.87 -1.99
CA ALA A 101 -2.81 7.21 -1.04
C ALA A 101 -2.06 8.48 -1.49
N HIS A 102 -1.97 8.74 -2.79
CA HIS A 102 -1.31 9.93 -3.31
C HIS A 102 -1.90 11.23 -2.74
N THR A 103 -3.23 11.35 -2.68
CA THR A 103 -3.90 12.53 -2.12
C THR A 103 -3.58 12.72 -0.64
N ILE A 104 -3.49 11.62 0.11
CA ILE A 104 -3.20 11.62 1.55
C ILE A 104 -1.76 12.09 1.80
N PHE A 105 -0.78 11.50 1.10
CA PHE A 105 0.62 11.88 1.22
C PHE A 105 0.89 13.30 0.72
N SER A 106 0.26 13.69 -0.39
CA SER A 106 0.36 15.04 -0.95
C SER A 106 -0.15 16.10 0.03
N ALA A 107 -1.31 15.86 0.66
CA ALA A 107 -1.84 16.76 1.69
C ALA A 107 -0.93 16.89 2.92
N ALA A 108 -0.14 15.86 3.22
CA ALA A 108 0.87 15.88 4.27
C ALA A 108 2.24 16.43 3.81
N GLY A 109 2.37 16.90 2.56
CA GLY A 109 3.60 17.46 2.03
C GLY A 109 4.68 16.43 1.63
N VAL A 110 4.32 15.14 1.54
CA VAL A 110 5.27 14.06 1.24
C VAL A 110 5.28 13.78 -0.27
N GLY A 111 6.12 14.52 -1.00
CA GLY A 111 6.17 14.45 -2.48
C GLY A 111 6.75 13.14 -3.04
N ASN A 112 7.76 12.56 -2.40
CA ASN A 112 8.47 11.36 -2.83
C ASN A 112 7.94 10.05 -2.20
N TRP A 113 6.68 10.05 -1.75
CA TRP A 113 6.12 9.00 -0.91
C TRP A 113 6.22 7.58 -1.51
N ARG A 114 6.15 7.41 -2.84
CA ARG A 114 6.24 6.08 -3.48
C ARG A 114 7.59 5.42 -3.22
N SER A 115 8.67 6.20 -3.28
CA SER A 115 10.01 5.70 -2.98
C SER A 115 10.11 5.29 -1.51
N LEU A 116 9.61 6.12 -0.59
CA LEU A 116 9.60 5.79 0.84
C LEU A 116 8.80 4.51 1.14
N VAL A 117 7.62 4.39 0.53
CA VAL A 117 6.77 3.19 0.68
C VAL A 117 7.43 1.96 0.08
N ALA A 118 8.15 2.08 -1.04
CA ALA A 118 8.89 0.98 -1.63
C ALA A 118 10.05 0.50 -0.75
N GLU A 119 10.71 1.39 -0.02
CA GLU A 119 11.82 1.02 0.88
C GLU A 119 11.35 0.24 2.11
N ASP A 120 10.12 0.50 2.57
CA ASP A 120 9.54 -0.17 3.74
C ASP A 120 8.68 -1.39 3.38
N CYS A 121 8.51 -1.75 2.10
CA CYS A 121 7.63 -2.85 1.73
C CYS A 121 8.38 -4.18 1.59
N ALA A 122 7.68 -5.31 1.70
CA ALA A 122 8.25 -6.63 1.48
C ALA A 122 8.55 -6.90 0.00
N GLN A 123 7.73 -6.34 -0.90
CA GLN A 123 7.85 -6.55 -2.33
C GLN A 123 7.24 -5.39 -3.11
N VAL A 124 7.90 -4.96 -4.18
CA VAL A 124 7.30 -4.10 -5.21
C VAL A 124 6.86 -4.98 -6.38
N GLN A 125 5.61 -4.80 -6.83
CA GLN A 125 5.08 -5.39 -8.05
C GLN A 125 4.81 -4.30 -9.09
N ILE A 126 5.32 -4.50 -10.30
CA ILE A 126 5.14 -3.60 -11.44
C ILE A 126 4.42 -4.38 -12.54
N ASP A 127 3.17 -4.05 -12.77
CA ASP A 127 2.39 -4.58 -13.89
C ASP A 127 2.50 -3.62 -15.06
N LYS A 128 3.01 -4.13 -16.19
CA LYS A 128 3.15 -3.35 -17.43
C LYS A 128 1.77 -2.91 -17.93
N PRO A 129 1.66 -1.72 -18.55
CA PRO A 129 0.42 -1.29 -19.16
C PRO A 129 0.01 -2.25 -20.29
N THR A 130 -1.28 -2.44 -20.47
CA THR A 130 -1.89 -3.09 -21.64
C THR A 130 -2.75 -2.08 -22.38
N GLU A 131 -3.31 -2.46 -23.53
CA GLU A 131 -4.28 -1.62 -24.26
C GLU A 131 -5.47 -1.17 -23.41
N LYS A 132 -5.83 -1.94 -22.38
CA LYS A 132 -7.02 -1.70 -21.55
C LYS A 132 -6.70 -1.26 -20.11
N THR A 133 -5.45 -1.44 -19.66
CA THR A 133 -5.07 -1.18 -18.27
C THR A 133 -3.81 -0.33 -18.21
N PRO A 134 -3.81 0.79 -17.49
CA PRO A 134 -2.59 1.56 -17.27
C PRO A 134 -1.57 0.75 -16.46
N ALA A 135 -0.32 1.22 -16.45
CA ALA A 135 0.73 0.63 -15.64
C ALA A 135 0.32 0.65 -14.16
N LYS A 136 0.48 -0.48 -13.47
CA LYS A 136 0.17 -0.60 -12.05
C LYS A 136 1.44 -0.80 -11.25
N LEU A 137 1.62 0.02 -10.23
CA LEU A 137 2.72 -0.10 -9.28
C LEU A 137 2.12 -0.40 -7.91
N THR A 138 2.52 -1.50 -7.28
CA THR A 138 1.97 -1.94 -6.00
C THR A 138 3.10 -2.24 -5.02
N ALA A 139 2.97 -1.76 -3.78
CA ALA A 139 3.84 -2.18 -2.67
C ALA A 139 3.10 -3.21 -1.82
N ILE A 140 3.76 -4.34 -1.54
CA ILE A 140 3.22 -5.41 -0.70
C ILE A 140 3.87 -5.31 0.68
N PHE A 141 3.03 -5.22 1.71
CA PHE A 141 3.44 -5.26 3.10
C PHE A 141 2.93 -6.53 3.76
N PHE A 142 3.68 -7.02 4.72
CA PHE A 142 3.13 -7.97 5.67
C PHE A 142 2.36 -7.21 6.72
N LEU A 143 1.35 -7.88 7.23
CA LEU A 143 0.72 -7.60 8.48
C LEU A 143 1.00 -8.85 9.31
N ASP A 144 1.42 -8.66 10.56
CA ASP A 144 1.73 -9.76 11.48
C ASP A 144 2.63 -10.86 10.91
N ALA A 145 3.75 -10.49 10.27
CA ALA A 145 4.74 -11.47 9.82
C ALA A 145 5.26 -12.30 11.02
N PRO A 146 5.46 -13.61 10.86
CA PRO A 146 6.09 -14.43 11.88
C PRO A 146 7.51 -13.90 12.12
N ASN A 147 7.87 -13.71 13.38
CA ASN A 147 9.25 -13.37 13.79
C ASN A 147 10.22 -14.51 13.48
#